data_AF-A0A9E2MNT5-F1
#
_entry.id   AF-A0A9E2MNT5-F1
#
_cell.length_a   1.000
_cell.length_b   1.000
_cell.length_c   1.000
_cell.angle_alpha   90.00
_cell.angle_beta   90.00
_cell.angle_gamma   90.00
#
_symmetry.space_group_name_H-M   'P 1'
#
loop_
_entity.id
_entity.type
_entity.pdbx_description
1 polymer ?
#
loop_
_entity_poly.entity_id
_entity_poly.type
_entity_poly.pdbx_seq_one_letter_code
_entity_poly.pdbx_strand_id
1 'polypeptide(L)'
;MFWLVFLLTFLVDQFTKLIAPLYFKITLNYGVSLGWFSQIPTGVITLALLGLAVGLAYMFRREWHRYPVISGLFWAGLISNLLDRILFGGVTDWLQLPMTQVSNNLADMAMSLALLLLLVNEIQRHYGHSNYS
;
A
#
# COMPACT_ATOMS: atom_id res chain seq x y z
N MET A 1 -4.37 -2.90 18.38
CA MET A 1 -5.07 -2.45 17.15
C MET A 1 -4.18 -2.52 15.91
N PHE A 2 -2.97 -1.92 15.92
CA PHE A 2 -2.04 -1.96 14.77
C PHE A 2 -1.85 -3.36 14.18
N TRP A 3 -1.37 -4.32 14.98
CA TRP A 3 -1.09 -5.68 14.51
C TRP A 3 -2.31 -6.39 13.94
N LEU A 4 -3.49 -6.16 14.53
CA LEU A 4 -4.74 -6.74 14.06
C LEU A 4 -5.07 -6.22 12.65
N VAL A 5 -5.05 -4.90 12.47
CA VAL A 5 -5.31 -4.28 11.16
C VAL A 5 -4.26 -4.70 10.14
N PHE A 6 -2.98 -4.68 10.53
CA PHE A 6 -1.89 -5.11 9.67
C PHE A 6 -2.08 -6.55 9.18
N LEU A 7 -2.25 -7.50 10.10
CA LEU A 7 -2.37 -8.92 9.78
C LEU A 7 -3.62 -9.20 8.95
N LEU A 8 -4.77 -8.63 9.32
CA LEU A 8 -6.01 -8.83 8.58
C LEU A 8 -5.89 -8.30 7.15
N THR A 9 -5.43 -7.06 6.97
CA THR A 9 -5.28 -6.47 5.63
C THR A 9 -4.26 -7.22 4.78
N PHE A 10 -3.12 -7.58 5.37
CA PHE A 10 -2.07 -8.34 4.67
C PHE A 10 -2.57 -9.73 4.23
N LEU A 11 -3.18 -10.49 5.14
CA LEU A 11 -3.66 -11.84 4.85
C LEU A 11 -4.81 -11.81 3.83
N VAL A 12 -5.72 -10.85 3.94
CA VAL A 12 -6.82 -10.69 2.97
C VAL A 12 -6.28 -10.33 1.60
N ASP A 13 -5.32 -9.41 1.48
CA ASP A 13 -4.74 -9.08 0.18
C ASP A 13 -4.01 -10.28 -0.44
N GLN A 14 -3.14 -10.97 0.31
CA GLN A 14 -2.43 -12.16 -0.17
C GLN A 14 -3.39 -13.29 -0.55
N PHE A 15 -4.44 -13.52 0.24
CA PHE A 15 -5.47 -14.51 -0.07
C PHE A 15 -6.23 -14.14 -1.36
N THR A 16 -6.63 -12.88 -1.52
CA THR A 16 -7.34 -12.45 -2.73
C THR A 16 -6.45 -12.56 -3.97
N LYS A 17 -5.16 -12.21 -3.89
CA LYS A 17 -4.19 -12.40 -4.98
C LYS A 17 -4.00 -13.87 -5.36
N LEU A 18 -4.02 -14.77 -4.38
CA LEU A 18 -3.92 -16.21 -4.61
C LEU A 18 -5.13 -16.78 -5.36
N ILE A 19 -6.35 -16.37 -5.02
CA ILE A 19 -7.58 -16.90 -5.62
C ILE A 19 -8.04 -16.14 -6.86
N ALA A 20 -7.58 -14.89 -7.04
CA ALA A 20 -8.02 -14.02 -8.13
C ALA A 20 -7.87 -14.63 -9.53
N PRO A 21 -6.83 -15.43 -9.87
CA PRO A 21 -6.71 -16.05 -11.20
C PRO A 21 -7.90 -16.96 -11.57
N LEU A 22 -8.70 -17.39 -10.59
CA LEU A 22 -9.89 -18.22 -10.80
C LEU A 22 -11.11 -17.40 -11.26
N TYR A 23 -11.11 -16.09 -11.04
CA TYR A 23 -12.29 -15.22 -11.22
C TYR A 23 -12.01 -13.97 -12.07
N PHE A 24 -10.76 -13.53 -12.15
CA PHE A 24 -10.37 -12.25 -12.75
C PHE A 24 -9.18 -12.39 -13.69
N LYS A 25 -9.06 -11.44 -14.62
CA LYS A 25 -7.84 -11.27 -15.42
C LYS A 25 -6.76 -10.67 -14.54
N ILE A 26 -5.62 -11.35 -14.46
CA ILE A 26 -4.47 -10.89 -13.68
C ILE A 26 -3.53 -10.08 -14.56
N THR A 27 -3.01 -9.00 -13.99
CA THR A 27 -1.92 -8.19 -14.54
C THR A 27 -0.75 -8.22 -13.58
N LEU A 28 0.44 -8.57 -14.05
CA LEU A 28 1.66 -8.43 -13.26
C LEU A 28 2.26 -7.04 -13.53
N ASN A 29 2.19 -6.16 -12.53
CA ASN A 29 2.68 -4.80 -12.63
C ASN A 29 4.16 -4.72 -12.24
N TYR A 30 5.01 -4.48 -13.23
CA TYR A 30 6.47 -4.35 -13.07
C TYR A 30 6.92 -2.95 -12.61
N GLY A 31 6.01 -1.96 -12.65
CA GLY A 31 6.25 -0.60 -12.21
C GLY A 31 5.89 -0.37 -10.74
N VAL A 32 5.57 0.89 -10.42
CA VAL A 32 4.81 1.27 -9.23
C VAL A 32 3.30 1.31 -9.56
N SER A 33 2.47 1.81 -8.64
CA SER A 33 1.01 1.84 -8.85
C SER A 33 0.63 2.45 -10.21
N LEU A 34 -0.44 1.93 -10.80
CA LEU A 34 -0.94 2.30 -12.14
C LEU A 34 0.04 2.04 -13.31
N GLY A 35 1.11 1.25 -13.11
CA GLY A 35 2.09 0.92 -14.15
C GLY A 35 3.15 1.99 -14.40
N TRP A 36 3.24 3.01 -13.54
CA TRP A 36 4.26 4.05 -13.65
C TRP A 36 5.66 3.47 -13.47
N PHE A 37 6.65 4.05 -14.16
CA PHE A 37 8.05 3.62 -14.14
C PHE A 37 8.30 2.16 -14.61
N SER A 38 7.37 1.56 -15.37
CA SER A 38 7.52 0.18 -15.90
C SER A 38 8.74 -0.04 -16.80
N GLN A 39 9.35 1.03 -17.33
CA GLN A 39 10.58 0.98 -18.12
C GLN A 39 11.84 0.75 -17.26
N ILE A 40 11.76 0.97 -15.94
CA ILE A 40 12.88 0.76 -15.02
C ILE A 40 12.95 -0.74 -14.69
N PRO A 41 14.15 -1.35 -14.64
CA PRO A 41 14.28 -2.76 -14.25
C PRO A 41 13.61 -3.03 -12.90
N THR A 42 12.75 -4.05 -12.84
CA THR A 42 11.96 -4.37 -11.64
C THR A 42 12.82 -4.56 -10.38
N GLY A 43 14.02 -5.14 -10.52
CA GLY A 43 14.96 -5.27 -9.40
C GLY A 43 15.39 -3.92 -8.80
N VAL A 44 15.58 -2.90 -9.64
CA VAL A 44 15.92 -1.54 -9.19
C VAL A 44 14.74 -0.91 -8.46
N ILE A 45 13.52 -1.04 -8.99
CA ILE A 45 12.30 -0.57 -8.31
C ILE A 45 12.14 -1.26 -6.97
N THR A 46 12.33 -2.58 -6.92
CA THR A 46 12.19 -3.39 -5.71
C THR A 46 13.18 -2.94 -4.63
N LEU A 47 14.46 -2.76 -4.99
CA LEU A 47 15.48 -2.25 -4.07
C LEU A 47 15.17 -0.82 -3.59
N ALA A 48 14.72 0.06 -4.47
CA ALA A 48 14.34 1.42 -4.10
C ALA A 48 13.16 1.44 -3.12
N LEU A 49 12.13 0.64 -3.38
CA LEU A 49 10.96 0.53 -2.50
C LEU A 49 11.30 -0.14 -1.16
N LEU A 50 12.20 -1.13 -1.15
CA LEU A 50 12.74 -1.71 0.10
C LEU A 50 13.50 -0.66 0.91
N GLY A 51 14.38 0.12 0.27
CA GLY A 51 15.09 1.22 0.92
C GLY A 51 14.14 2.27 1.49
N LEU A 52 13.11 2.66 0.73
CA LEU A 52 12.07 3.57 1.19
C LEU A 52 11.31 2.99 2.39
N ALA A 53 10.92 1.71 2.33
CA ALA A 53 10.24 1.03 3.43
C ALA A 53 11.08 1.04 4.70
N VAL A 54 12.36 0.69 4.61
CA VAL A 54 13.28 0.71 5.77
C VAL A 54 13.46 2.13 6.29
N GLY A 55 13.62 3.12 5.41
CA GLY A 55 13.76 4.53 5.77
C GLY A 55 12.53 5.06 6.52
N LEU A 56 11.33 4.84 5.96
CA LEU A 56 10.07 5.17 6.61
C LEU A 56 9.94 4.44 7.95
N ALA A 57 10.37 3.17 7.99
CA ALA A 57 10.25 2.41 9.21
C ALA A 57 11.11 3.02 10.33
N TYR A 58 12.34 3.38 9.99
CA TYR A 58 13.28 4.03 10.90
C TYR A 58 12.79 5.41 11.35
N MET A 59 12.35 6.25 10.41
CA MET A 59 11.89 7.63 10.70
C MET A 59 10.67 7.65 11.60
N PHE A 60 9.70 6.75 11.37
CA PHE A 60 8.42 6.77 12.07
C PHE A 60 8.30 5.74 13.19
N ARG A 61 9.38 5.03 13.55
CA ARG A 61 9.38 3.96 14.56
C ARG A 61 8.75 4.32 15.92
N ARG A 62 8.72 5.60 16.28
CA ARG A 62 8.14 6.09 17.54
C ARG A 62 6.67 6.54 17.41
N GLU A 63 6.21 6.78 16.18
CA GLU A 63 4.93 7.43 15.89
C GLU A 63 3.84 6.44 15.43
N TRP A 64 4.16 5.19 15.11
CA TRP A 64 3.18 4.21 14.60
C TRP A 64 2.01 3.95 15.55
N HIS A 65 2.23 4.15 16.86
CA HIS A 65 1.18 4.00 17.87
C HIS A 65 0.19 5.16 17.89
N ARG A 66 0.54 6.31 17.31
CA ARG A 66 -0.32 7.51 17.28
C ARG A 66 -1.58 7.30 16.46
N TYR A 67 -1.45 6.59 15.34
CA TYR A 67 -2.56 6.23 14.45
C TYR A 67 -2.47 4.75 14.08
N PRO A 68 -2.85 3.83 14.99
CA PRO A 68 -2.56 2.41 14.82
C PRO A 68 -3.34 1.77 13.66
N VAL A 69 -4.55 2.25 13.36
CA VAL A 69 -5.34 1.77 12.21
C VAL A 69 -4.74 2.25 10.89
N ILE A 70 -4.44 3.54 10.78
CA ILE A 70 -3.82 4.15 9.59
C ILE A 70 -2.46 3.51 9.30
N SER A 71 -1.62 3.39 10.33
CA SER A 71 -0.30 2.76 10.21
C SER A 71 -0.43 1.29 9.81
N GLY A 72 -1.40 0.56 10.39
CA GLY A 72 -1.65 -0.85 10.05
C GLY A 72 -2.02 -1.04 8.59
N LEU A 73 -2.94 -0.22 8.06
CA LEU A 73 -3.34 -0.22 6.65
C LEU A 73 -2.16 0.11 5.72
N PHE A 74 -1.40 1.16 6.04
CA PHE A 74 -0.25 1.59 5.25
C PHE A 74 0.82 0.49 5.15
N TRP A 75 1.24 -0.05 6.30
CA TRP A 75 2.29 -1.08 6.34
C TRP A 75 1.82 -2.41 5.74
N ALA A 76 0.56 -2.80 5.91
CA ALA A 76 0.04 -4.00 5.27
C ALA A 76 0.06 -3.89 3.75
N GLY A 77 -0.42 -2.77 3.19
CA GLY A 77 -0.39 -2.54 1.75
C GLY A 77 1.03 -2.51 1.18
N LEU A 78 1.93 -1.77 1.84
CA LEU A 78 3.32 -1.66 1.44
C LEU A 78 4.04 -3.02 1.47
N ILE A 79 3.92 -3.78 2.57
CA ILE A 79 4.62 -5.06 2.72
C ILE A 79 4.03 -6.13 1.81
N SER A 80 2.71 -6.15 1.62
CA SER A 80 2.08 -7.11 0.71
C SER A 80 2.56 -6.94 -0.73
N ASN A 81 2.62 -5.70 -1.22
CA ASN A 81 3.14 -5.42 -2.57
C ASN A 81 4.66 -5.57 -2.70
N LEU A 82 5.42 -5.43 -1.62
CA LEU A 82 6.85 -5.76 -1.62
C LEU A 82 7.08 -7.26 -1.66
N LEU A 83 6.25 -8.04 -0.96
CA LEU A 83 6.34 -9.50 -0.99
C LEU A 83 6.13 -10.04 -2.40
N ASP A 84 5.09 -9.58 -3.10
CA ASP A 84 4.86 -9.98 -4.50
C ASP A 84 6.07 -9.66 -5.38
N ARG A 85 6.66 -8.47 -5.22
CA ARG A 85 7.85 -8.08 -6.00
C ARG A 85 9.04 -9.01 -5.74
N ILE A 86 9.26 -9.39 -4.48
CA ILE A 86 10.35 -10.30 -4.12
C ILE A 86 10.12 -11.70 -4.70
N LEU A 87 8.87 -12.17 -4.73
CA LEU A 87 8.53 -13.52 -5.17
C LEU A 87 8.35 -13.66 -6.68
N PHE A 88 7.77 -12.65 -7.33
CA PHE A 88 7.29 -12.71 -8.71
C PHE A 88 7.93 -11.67 -9.63
N GLY A 89 8.72 -10.74 -9.10
CA GLY A 89 9.32 -9.66 -9.88
C GLY A 89 8.33 -8.56 -10.28
N GLY A 90 7.13 -8.54 -9.70
CA GLY A 90 6.09 -7.53 -9.95
C GLY A 90 4.95 -7.68 -8.95
N VAL A 91 3.95 -6.80 -9.03
CA VAL A 91 2.77 -6.82 -8.15
C VAL A 91 1.60 -7.50 -8.86
N THR A 92 0.90 -8.39 -8.17
CA THR A 92 -0.29 -9.06 -8.71
C THR A 92 -1.51 -8.14 -8.60
N ASP A 93 -1.91 -7.53 -9.72
CA ASP A 93 -3.10 -6.69 -9.82
C ASP A 93 -4.24 -7.46 -10.49
N TRP A 94 -5.41 -7.46 -9.85
CA TRP A 94 -6.56 -8.26 -10.27
C TRP A 94 -7.87 -7.48 -10.34
N LEU A 95 -7.93 -6.30 -9.71
CA LEU A 95 -9.09 -5.45 -9.72
C LEU A 95 -8.94 -4.40 -10.83
N GLN A 96 -9.64 -4.59 -11.95
CA GLN A 96 -9.62 -3.62 -13.03
C GLN A 96 -10.49 -2.41 -12.69
N LEU A 97 -9.93 -1.21 -12.77
CA LEU A 97 -10.66 0.03 -12.50
C LEU A 97 -11.61 0.34 -13.67
N PRO A 98 -12.90 0.64 -13.40
CA PRO A 98 -13.90 0.90 -14.44
C PRO A 98 -13.44 1.99 -15.41
N MET A 99 -13.69 1.78 -16.71
CA MET A 99 -13.35 2.73 -17.77
C MET A 99 -11.84 3.01 -17.94
N THR A 100 -10.97 2.19 -17.35
CA THR A 100 -9.51 2.31 -17.51
C THR A 100 -8.85 0.99 -17.91
N GLN A 101 -7.63 1.07 -18.44
CA GLN A 101 -6.76 -0.09 -18.67
C GLN A 101 -5.92 -0.44 -17.43
N VAL A 102 -6.20 0.20 -16.29
CA VAL A 102 -5.39 0.08 -15.08
C VAL A 102 -6.04 -0.91 -14.13
N SER A 103 -5.21 -1.76 -13.54
CA SER A 103 -5.62 -2.69 -12.48
C SER A 103 -4.91 -2.35 -11.18
N ASN A 104 -5.52 -2.73 -10.05
CA ASN A 104 -4.95 -2.61 -8.72
C ASN A 104 -5.27 -3.85 -7.88
N ASN A 105 -5.01 -3.76 -6.58
CA ASN A 105 -5.28 -4.80 -5.58
C ASN A 105 -5.71 -4.17 -4.24
N LEU A 106 -6.01 -5.01 -3.24
CA LEU A 106 -6.45 -4.52 -1.94
C LEU A 106 -5.34 -3.83 -1.16
N ALA A 107 -4.08 -4.22 -1.36
CA ALA A 107 -2.93 -3.54 -0.78
C ALA A 107 -2.81 -2.07 -1.25
N ASP A 108 -2.99 -1.80 -2.55
CA ASP A 108 -3.02 -0.44 -3.11
C ASP A 108 -4.20 0.37 -2.55
N MET A 109 -5.37 -0.24 -2.40
CA MET A 109 -6.55 0.40 -1.81
C MET A 109 -6.34 0.73 -0.33
N ALA A 110 -5.78 -0.19 0.44
CA ALA A 110 -5.49 0.00 1.86
C ALA A 110 -4.46 1.12 2.08
N MET A 111 -3.38 1.13 1.29
CA MET A 111 -2.36 2.16 1.35
C MET A 111 -2.92 3.53 0.95
N SER A 112 -3.74 3.60 -0.11
CA SER A 112 -4.41 4.83 -0.54
C SER A 112 -5.36 5.37 0.53
N LEU A 113 -6.15 4.50 1.15
CA LEU A 113 -7.04 4.86 2.26
C LEU A 113 -6.25 5.36 3.47
N ALA A 114 -5.15 4.71 3.82
CA ALA A 114 -4.30 5.15 4.93
C ALA A 114 -3.76 6.57 4.70
N LEU A 115 -3.25 6.85 3.50
CA LEU A 115 -2.76 8.19 3.14
C LEU A 115 -3.88 9.23 3.16
N LEU A 116 -5.07 8.90 2.67
CA LEU A 116 -6.23 9.79 2.70
C LEU A 116 -6.65 10.12 4.15
N LEU A 117 -6.75 9.10 5.01
CA LEU A 117 -7.10 9.29 6.42
C LEU A 117 -6.05 10.11 7.17
N LEU A 118 -4.76 9.88 6.88
CA LEU A 118 -3.67 10.67 7.46
C LEU A 118 -3.79 12.15 7.04
N LEU A 119 -4.05 12.40 5.76
CA LEU A 119 -4.23 13.75 5.22
C LEU A 119 -5.40 14.48 5.90
N VAL A 120 -6.56 13.82 6.02
CA VAL A 120 -7.74 14.38 6.70
C VAL A 120 -7.42 14.71 8.16
N ASN A 121 -6.76 13.80 8.89
CA ASN A 121 -6.37 14.03 10.28
C ASN A 121 -5.43 15.24 10.44
N GLU A 122 -4.45 15.40 9.54
CA GLU A 122 -3.51 16.51 9.60
C GLU A 122 -4.17 17.85 9.24
N ILE A 123 -5.09 17.87 8.26
CA ILE A 123 -5.90 19.05 7.93
C ILE A 123 -6.75 19.45 9.15
N GLN A 124 -7.47 18.51 9.76
CA GLN A 124 -8.27 18.76 10.95
C GLN A 124 -7.44 19.25 12.13
N ARG A 125 -6.23 18.71 12.31
CA ARG A 125 -5.32 19.16 13.37
C ARG A 125 -4.88 20.61 13.14
N HIS A 126 -4.59 21.00 11.89
CA HIS A 126 -4.13 22.34 11.57
C HIS A 126 -5.23 23.40 11.70
N TYR A 127 -6.43 23.14 11.15
CA TYR A 127 -7.56 24.08 11.20
C TYR A 127 -8.38 24.00 12.50
N GLY A 128 -8.30 22.89 13.23
CA GLY A 128 -8.98 22.76 14.53
C GLY A 128 -8.34 23.63 15.63
N HIS A 129 -7.06 23.98 15.49
CA HIS A 129 -6.38 24.85 16.45
C HIS A 129 -6.58 26.35 16.19
N SER A 130 -6.95 26.76 14.96
CA SER A 130 -7.16 28.17 14.62
C SER A 130 -8.49 28.76 15.11
N ASN A 131 -9.43 27.94 15.55
CA ASN A 131 -10.76 28.37 16.01
C ASN A 131 -10.83 28.66 17.53
N TYR A 132 -9.73 28.46 18.27
CA TYR A 132 -9.66 28.64 19.73
C TYR A 132 -8.56 29.61 20.19
N SER A 133 -7.98 30.37 19.26
CA SER A 133 -6.95 31.40 19.49
C SER A 133 -7.45 32.76 19.01
#